data_AF-A0A973ZIF2-F1
#
_entry.id   AF-A0A973ZIF2-F1
#
_cell.length_a   1.000
_cell.length_b   1.000
_cell.length_c   1.000
_cell.angle_alpha   90.00
_cell.angle_beta   90.00
_cell.angle_gamma   90.00
#
_symmetry.space_group_name_H-M   'P 1'
#
loop_
_entity.id
_entity.type
_entity.pdbx_description
1 polymer ?
#
loop_
_entity_poly.entity_id
_entity_poly.type
_entity_poly.pdbx_seq_one_letter_code
_entity_poly.pdbx_strand_id
1 'polypeptide(L)'
;MAVVKALELALALIALVTLPCAIAAMICADELIVSARSALRRRRERWVEQRILHQMERSLTPPRPFLAPVASLFAPVASALAVTGPGVAGARVEQPHGWLAVPAAVWANLTGRLQETAPPPRQMPIAAHPPFERIAADLRRLGADRLGIGQRNELWHTAVEHAYDVKLQEACRALGIAEHLEELAAMDRDIERLRIEGKLIAAGVKLR
;
A
#
# COMPACT_ATOMS: atom_id res chain seq x y z
N MET A 1 41.25 38.72 43.43
CA MET A 1 40.19 39.41 42.67
C MET A 1 40.32 39.24 41.16
N ALA A 2 41.49 39.51 40.54
CA ALA A 2 41.67 39.35 39.09
C ALA A 2 41.45 37.90 38.58
N VAL A 3 41.99 36.91 39.30
CA VAL A 3 41.84 35.48 38.97
C VAL A 3 40.38 35.03 39.00
N VAL A 4 39.59 35.53 39.97
CA VAL A 4 38.16 35.20 40.09
C VAL A 4 37.37 35.77 38.91
N LYS A 5 37.61 37.03 38.54
CA LYS A 5 36.97 37.65 37.36
C LYS A 5 37.37 36.97 36.05
N ALA A 6 38.61 36.53 35.92
CA ALA A 6 39.06 35.76 34.76
C ALA A 6 38.34 34.41 34.67
N LEU A 7 38.12 33.74 35.81
CA LEU A 7 37.37 32.48 35.87
C LEU A 7 35.89 32.68 35.48
N GLU A 8 35.25 33.74 36.00
CA GLU A 8 33.85 34.08 35.67
C GLU A 8 33.67 34.36 34.18
N LEU A 9 34.57 35.13 33.57
CA LEU A 9 34.54 35.42 32.13
C LEU A 9 34.76 34.15 31.29
N ALA A 10 35.68 33.28 31.70
CA ALA A 10 35.91 32.02 31.01
C ALA A 10 34.67 31.12 31.06
N LEU A 11 34.01 31.02 32.21
CA LEU A 11 32.79 30.22 32.37
C LEU A 11 31.62 30.77 31.55
N ALA A 12 31.46 32.11 31.51
CA ALA A 12 30.45 32.77 30.70
C ALA A 12 30.65 32.55 29.20
N LEU A 13 31.90 32.63 28.71
CA LEU A 13 32.24 32.34 27.32
C LEU A 13 31.99 30.87 26.96
N ILE A 14 32.36 29.93 27.84
CA ILE A 14 32.07 28.51 27.65
C ILE A 14 30.57 28.27 27.58
N ALA A 15 29.77 28.87 28.48
CA ALA A 15 28.32 28.75 28.45
C ALA A 15 27.72 29.32 27.16
N LEU A 16 28.22 30.48 26.71
CA LEU A 16 27.76 31.14 25.49
C LEU A 16 28.03 30.29 24.22
N VAL A 17 29.15 29.56 24.19
CA VAL A 17 29.49 28.68 23.05
C VAL A 17 28.80 27.32 23.16
N THR A 18 28.66 26.77 24.36
CA THR A 18 28.09 25.42 24.55
C THR A 18 26.57 25.38 24.44
N LEU A 19 25.87 26.47 24.77
CA LEU A 19 24.41 26.56 24.66
C LEU A 19 23.88 26.33 23.22
N PRO A 20 24.33 27.05 22.18
CA PRO A 20 23.85 26.82 20.80
C PRO A 20 24.25 25.43 20.28
N CYS A 21 25.43 24.91 20.66
CA CYS A 21 25.83 23.54 20.33
C CYS A 21 24.91 22.49 20.97
N ALA A 22 24.49 22.69 22.22
CA ALA A 22 23.54 21.81 22.90
C ALA A 22 22.14 21.86 22.26
N ILE A 23 21.68 23.05 21.88
CA ILE A 23 20.40 23.23 21.17
C ILE A 23 20.45 22.52 19.81
N ALA A 24 21.52 22.70 19.04
CA ALA A 24 21.70 22.01 17.77
C ALA A 24 21.73 20.48 17.95
N ALA A 25 22.45 19.98 18.95
CA ALA A 25 22.49 18.55 19.25
C ALA A 25 21.11 17.99 19.61
N MET A 26 20.30 18.74 20.36
CA MET A 26 18.93 18.34 20.73
C MET A 26 17.99 18.31 19.52
N ILE A 27 18.05 19.32 18.64
CA ILE A 27 17.26 19.34 17.39
C ILE A 27 17.69 18.19 16.47
N CYS A 28 18.99 17.98 16.31
CA CYS A 28 19.52 16.85 15.54
C CYS A 28 19.14 15.51 16.15
N ALA A 29 19.05 15.40 17.47
CA ALA A 29 18.63 14.17 18.13
C ALA A 29 17.16 13.83 17.83
N ASP A 30 16.28 14.82 17.77
CA ASP A 30 14.86 14.59 17.47
C ASP A 30 14.66 14.13 16.02
N GLU A 31 15.35 14.77 15.07
CA GLU A 31 15.40 14.34 13.66
C GLU A 31 15.99 12.92 13.51
N LEU A 32 17.04 12.59 14.28
CA LEU A 32 17.60 11.25 14.33
C LEU A 32 16.61 10.23 14.89
N ILE A 33 15.82 10.60 15.91
CA ILE A 33 14.79 9.72 16.48
C ILE A 33 13.67 9.47 15.47
N VAL A 34 13.19 10.49 14.79
CA VAL A 34 12.14 10.37 13.76
C VAL A 34 12.65 9.55 12.57
N SER A 35 13.88 9.83 12.10
CA SER A 35 14.53 9.08 11.03
C SER A 35 14.74 7.61 11.41
N ALA A 36 15.28 7.34 12.59
CA ALA A 36 15.49 5.98 13.10
C ALA A 36 14.16 5.21 13.23
N ARG A 37 13.09 5.86 13.70
CA ARG A 37 11.75 5.24 13.76
C ARG A 37 11.21 4.90 12.37
N SER A 38 11.39 5.80 11.39
CA SER A 38 10.97 5.56 10.00
C SER A 38 11.77 4.40 9.35
N ALA A 39 13.07 4.34 9.61
CA ALA A 39 13.95 3.27 9.13
C ALA A 39 13.60 1.93 9.76
N LEU A 40 13.31 1.90 11.07
CA LEU A 40 12.86 0.71 11.78
C LEU A 40 11.52 0.18 11.24
N ARG A 41 10.55 1.07 10.92
CA ARG A 41 9.27 0.65 10.33
C ARG A 41 9.46 0.00 8.96
N ARG A 42 10.23 0.63 8.07
CA ARG A 42 10.56 0.08 6.75
C ARG A 42 11.27 -1.26 6.84
N ARG A 43 12.20 -1.40 7.80
CA ARG A 43 12.88 -2.68 8.04
C ARG A 43 11.90 -3.74 8.52
N ARG A 44 10.98 -3.37 9.41
CA ARG A 44 9.96 -4.28 9.97
C ARG A 44 8.98 -4.77 8.90
N GLU A 45 8.53 -3.90 8.00
CA GLU A 45 7.65 -4.26 6.88
C GLU A 45 8.33 -5.27 5.95
N ARG A 46 9.59 -5.02 5.55
CA ARG A 46 10.38 -5.98 4.77
C ARG A 46 10.56 -7.33 5.48
N TRP A 47 10.78 -7.32 6.80
CA TRP A 47 10.88 -8.55 7.61
C TRP A 47 9.56 -9.33 7.69
N VAL A 48 8.41 -8.66 7.62
CA VAL A 48 7.09 -9.30 7.60
C VAL A 48 6.80 -9.84 6.20
N GLU A 49 7.05 -9.07 5.16
CA GLU A 49 6.91 -9.51 3.77
C GLU A 49 7.75 -10.74 3.47
N GLN A 50 9.01 -10.78 3.92
CA GLN A 50 9.87 -11.96 3.76
C GLN A 50 9.27 -13.20 4.44
N ARG A 51 8.65 -13.04 5.61
CA ARG A 51 7.97 -14.17 6.28
C ARG A 51 6.76 -14.63 5.52
N ILE A 52 5.94 -13.71 5.00
CA ILE A 52 4.75 -14.03 4.21
C ILE A 52 5.16 -14.71 2.91
N LEU A 53 6.18 -14.18 2.20
CA LEU A 53 6.70 -14.77 0.97
C LEU A 53 7.26 -16.17 1.22
N HIS A 54 8.05 -16.36 2.27
CA HIS A 54 8.58 -17.67 2.61
C HIS A 54 7.46 -18.66 2.99
N GLN A 55 6.41 -18.18 3.67
CA GLN A 55 5.23 -18.98 3.97
C GLN A 55 4.42 -19.33 2.71
N MET A 56 4.27 -18.39 1.78
CA MET A 56 3.64 -18.61 0.48
C MET A 56 4.43 -19.61 -0.34
N GLU A 57 5.75 -19.44 -0.45
CA GLU A 57 6.65 -20.36 -1.15
C GLU A 57 6.57 -21.78 -0.59
N ARG A 58 6.51 -21.90 0.75
CA ARG A 58 6.33 -23.18 1.44
C ARG A 58 4.96 -23.80 1.22
N SER A 59 3.92 -23.00 1.02
CA SER A 59 2.57 -23.48 0.68
C SER A 59 2.44 -23.89 -0.80
N LEU A 60 3.21 -23.24 -1.69
CA LEU A 60 3.25 -23.50 -3.13
C LEU A 60 4.21 -24.63 -3.52
N THR A 61 5.13 -25.01 -2.63
CA THR A 61 5.92 -26.23 -2.76
C THR A 61 5.22 -27.37 -2.02
N PRO A 62 4.32 -28.13 -2.67
CA PRO A 62 3.87 -29.38 -2.09
C PRO A 62 5.14 -30.22 -1.83
N PRO A 63 5.21 -30.96 -0.69
CA PRO A 63 6.28 -31.92 -0.50
C PRO A 63 6.28 -32.80 -1.75
N ARG A 64 7.41 -32.80 -2.50
CA ARG A 64 7.56 -33.67 -3.67
C ARG A 64 7.10 -35.05 -3.23
N PRO A 65 5.98 -35.60 -3.76
CA PRO A 65 5.68 -36.98 -3.49
C PRO A 65 6.84 -37.73 -4.11
N PHE A 66 7.67 -38.27 -3.23
CA PHE A 66 8.62 -39.32 -3.54
C PHE A 66 7.85 -40.29 -4.43
N LEU A 67 8.21 -40.36 -5.71
CA LEU A 67 7.62 -41.28 -6.67
C LEU A 67 7.81 -42.70 -6.12
N ALA A 68 6.79 -43.20 -5.43
CA ALA A 68 6.63 -44.59 -5.08
C ALA A 68 5.15 -44.94 -5.35
N PRO A 69 4.88 -46.07 -6.01
CA PRO A 69 3.92 -46.15 -7.10
C PRO A 69 2.55 -46.63 -6.60
N VAL A 70 1.51 -45.79 -6.69
CA VAL A 70 0.11 -46.21 -6.39
C VAL A 70 -0.88 -45.81 -7.49
N ALA A 71 -0.45 -45.01 -8.48
CA ALA A 71 -1.30 -44.58 -9.60
C ALA A 71 -1.75 -45.71 -10.54
N SER A 72 -1.29 -46.96 -10.33
CA SER A 72 -1.68 -48.13 -11.12
C SER A 72 -2.88 -48.91 -10.57
N LEU A 73 -3.49 -48.52 -9.45
CA LEU A 73 -4.55 -49.33 -8.81
C LEU A 73 -6.00 -48.95 -9.14
N PHE A 74 -6.27 -47.81 -9.80
CA PHE A 74 -7.65 -47.33 -10.00
C PHE A 74 -8.09 -47.12 -11.46
N ALA A 75 -7.39 -47.73 -12.42
CA ALA A 75 -7.67 -47.53 -13.85
C ALA A 75 -8.82 -48.37 -14.48
N PRO A 76 -9.37 -49.46 -13.89
CA PRO A 76 -10.45 -50.17 -14.58
C PRO A 76 -11.73 -50.30 -13.73
N VAL A 77 -12.48 -49.21 -13.50
CA VAL A 77 -13.91 -49.28 -13.11
C VAL A 77 -14.72 -48.17 -13.83
N ALA A 78 -14.38 -47.85 -15.07
CA ALA A 78 -15.17 -46.93 -15.91
C ALA A 78 -15.98 -47.66 -17.00
N SER A 79 -15.85 -48.98 -17.14
CA SER A 79 -16.45 -49.73 -18.25
C SER A 79 -17.75 -50.48 -17.91
N ALA A 80 -18.36 -50.26 -16.75
CA ALA A 80 -19.53 -51.05 -16.31
C ALA A 80 -20.90 -50.33 -16.33
N LEU A 81 -20.98 -49.03 -16.66
CA LEU A 81 -22.25 -48.27 -16.59
C LEU A 81 -22.84 -47.88 -17.96
N ALA A 82 -22.82 -48.82 -18.91
CA ALA A 82 -23.45 -48.62 -20.21
C ALA A 82 -24.36 -49.79 -20.61
N VAL A 83 -25.25 -50.26 -19.74
CA VAL A 83 -26.34 -51.19 -20.11
C VAL A 83 -27.59 -50.97 -19.22
N THR A 84 -28.77 -51.01 -19.84
CA THR A 84 -30.16 -50.86 -19.32
C THR A 84 -30.62 -49.41 -19.09
N GLY A 85 -31.74 -48.88 -19.60
CA GLY A 85 -32.97 -49.40 -20.21
C GLY A 85 -34.15 -48.59 -19.61
N PRO A 86 -35.16 -48.12 -20.36
CA PRO A 86 -36.13 -47.16 -19.85
C PRO A 86 -37.35 -47.84 -19.21
N GLY A 87 -37.75 -47.39 -18.02
CA GLY A 87 -39.08 -47.72 -17.47
C GLY A 87 -39.20 -47.57 -15.95
N VAL A 88 -40.40 -47.15 -15.53
CA VAL A 88 -40.99 -47.17 -14.17
C VAL A 88 -40.91 -45.88 -13.34
N ALA A 89 -41.93 -45.04 -13.58
CA ALA A 89 -42.90 -44.54 -12.60
C ALA A 89 -42.53 -44.46 -11.11
N GLY A 90 -42.74 -43.25 -10.56
CA GLY A 90 -43.41 -43.10 -9.27
C GLY A 90 -42.56 -43.15 -8.01
N ALA A 91 -41.58 -42.25 -7.86
CA ALA A 91 -40.98 -41.96 -6.56
C ALA A 91 -41.49 -40.60 -6.05
N ARG A 92 -42.46 -40.70 -5.12
CA ARG A 92 -42.98 -39.63 -4.26
C ARG A 92 -41.80 -38.98 -3.52
N VAL A 93 -41.44 -37.76 -3.91
CA VAL A 93 -40.47 -36.93 -3.21
C VAL A 93 -41.15 -36.41 -1.94
N GLU A 94 -40.70 -36.91 -0.79
CA GLU A 94 -41.03 -36.35 0.51
C GLU A 94 -40.57 -34.89 0.57
N GLN A 95 -41.52 -34.00 0.85
CA GLN A 95 -41.28 -32.59 1.09
C GLN A 95 -40.78 -32.41 2.52
N PRO A 96 -39.55 -31.92 2.75
CA PRO A 96 -39.14 -31.48 4.07
C PRO A 96 -39.81 -30.14 4.41
N HIS A 97 -40.65 -30.15 5.44
CA HIS A 97 -41.23 -28.96 6.03
C HIS A 97 -40.12 -28.20 6.77
N GLY A 98 -39.65 -27.10 6.19
CA GLY A 98 -38.66 -26.23 6.78
C GLY A 98 -38.85 -24.81 6.27
N TRP A 99 -39.09 -23.88 7.19
CA TRP A 99 -39.34 -22.44 7.02
C TRP A 99 -38.15 -21.64 6.45
N LEU A 100 -37.28 -22.28 5.67
CA LEU A 100 -36.12 -21.70 4.99
C LEU A 100 -36.17 -21.87 3.46
N ALA A 101 -37.35 -22.06 2.89
CA ALA A 101 -37.56 -21.98 1.44
C ALA A 101 -38.07 -20.58 1.04
N VAL A 102 -37.21 -19.57 1.17
CA VAL A 102 -37.35 -18.37 0.31
C VAL A 102 -36.80 -18.80 -1.05
N PRO A 103 -37.61 -18.86 -2.12
CA PRO A 103 -37.16 -19.48 -3.36
C PRO A 103 -36.10 -18.61 -4.02
N ALA A 104 -34.97 -19.21 -4.38
CA ALA A 104 -33.89 -18.61 -5.18
C ALA A 104 -34.38 -17.86 -6.44
N ALA A 105 -35.59 -18.20 -6.93
CA ALA A 105 -36.27 -17.52 -8.02
C ALA A 105 -36.59 -16.03 -7.74
N VAL A 106 -36.81 -15.63 -6.48
CA VAL A 106 -37.05 -14.23 -6.11
C VAL A 106 -35.76 -13.41 -6.20
N TRP A 107 -34.62 -13.99 -5.78
CA TRP A 107 -33.31 -13.36 -5.93
C TRP A 107 -32.86 -13.28 -7.40
N ALA A 108 -33.14 -14.30 -8.20
CA ALA A 108 -32.79 -14.31 -9.64
C ALA A 108 -33.52 -13.23 -10.45
N ASN A 109 -34.78 -12.94 -10.13
CA ASN A 109 -35.54 -11.88 -10.83
C ASN A 109 -35.16 -10.47 -10.38
N LEU A 110 -34.68 -10.32 -9.14
CA LEU A 110 -34.23 -9.02 -8.62
C LEU A 110 -32.88 -8.59 -9.22
N THR A 111 -31.96 -9.53 -9.46
CA THR A 111 -30.66 -9.25 -10.09
C THR A 111 -30.78 -9.07 -11.60
N GLY A 112 -31.68 -9.78 -12.28
CA GLY A 112 -31.90 -9.65 -13.73
C GLY A 112 -32.36 -8.24 -14.14
N ARG A 113 -33.30 -7.64 -13.39
CA ARG A 113 -33.82 -6.29 -13.72
C ARG A 113 -32.86 -5.14 -13.42
N LEU A 114 -31.84 -5.36 -12.59
CA LEU A 114 -30.78 -4.36 -12.36
C LEU A 114 -29.70 -4.38 -13.44
N GLN A 115 -29.57 -5.48 -14.19
CA GLN A 115 -28.53 -5.64 -15.22
C GLN A 115 -28.94 -5.02 -16.59
N GLU A 116 -30.24 -4.92 -16.88
CA GLU A 116 -30.75 -4.59 -18.23
C GLU A 116 -30.77 -3.10 -18.59
N THR A 117 -30.40 -2.19 -17.68
CA THR A 117 -30.41 -0.73 -17.95
C THR A 117 -29.03 -0.11 -18.19
N ALA A 118 -27.95 -0.90 -18.11
CA ALA A 118 -26.60 -0.41 -18.36
C ALA A 118 -26.20 -0.60 -19.84
N PRO A 119 -25.84 0.45 -20.59
CA PRO A 119 -25.22 0.28 -21.90
C PRO A 119 -23.97 -0.60 -21.77
N PRO A 120 -23.67 -1.48 -22.76
CA PRO A 120 -22.54 -2.40 -22.67
C PRO A 120 -21.25 -1.60 -22.38
N PRO A 121 -20.42 -2.04 -21.42
CA PRO A 121 -19.21 -1.33 -21.09
C PRO A 121 -18.35 -1.27 -22.35
N ARG A 122 -18.10 -0.06 -22.86
CA ARG A 122 -17.02 0.16 -23.82
C ARG A 122 -15.76 -0.39 -23.16
N GLN A 123 -15.21 -1.46 -23.73
CA GLN A 123 -13.92 -1.98 -23.34
C GLN A 123 -12.88 -0.90 -23.64
N MET A 124 -12.63 -0.01 -22.68
CA MET A 124 -11.44 0.82 -22.70
C MET A 124 -10.26 -0.10 -22.45
N PRO A 125 -9.17 0.02 -23.22
CA PRO A 125 -7.95 -0.69 -22.91
C PRO A 125 -7.60 -0.36 -21.45
N ILE A 126 -7.48 -1.41 -20.64
CA ILE A 126 -7.10 -1.30 -19.23
C ILE A 126 -5.68 -0.75 -19.23
N ALA A 127 -5.54 0.57 -19.12
CA ALA A 127 -4.26 1.16 -18.78
C ALA A 127 -3.87 0.57 -17.42
N ALA A 128 -2.73 -0.13 -17.37
CA ALA A 128 -2.22 -0.78 -16.16
C ALA A 128 -1.93 0.21 -15.02
N HIS A 129 -2.09 1.51 -15.26
CA HIS A 129 -1.86 2.60 -14.32
C HIS A 129 -3.10 3.51 -14.24
N PRO A 130 -3.38 4.10 -13.06
CA PRO A 130 -4.41 5.12 -12.97
C PRO A 130 -4.13 6.22 -14.01
N PRO A 131 -5.16 6.74 -14.70
CA PRO A 131 -4.97 7.82 -15.65
C PRO A 131 -4.24 8.98 -14.98
N PHE A 132 -3.27 9.57 -15.67
CA PHE A 132 -2.33 10.54 -15.11
C PHE A 132 -3.05 11.74 -14.48
N GLU A 133 -4.24 12.09 -14.98
CA GLU A 133 -5.12 13.13 -14.43
C GLU A 133 -5.52 12.86 -12.98
N ARG A 134 -5.71 11.59 -12.60
CA ARG A 134 -6.00 11.22 -11.19
C ARG A 134 -4.79 11.46 -10.31
N ILE A 135 -3.60 11.11 -10.77
CA ILE A 135 -2.34 11.36 -10.05
C ILE A 135 -2.17 12.87 -9.83
N ALA A 136 -2.38 13.67 -10.88
CA ALA A 136 -2.31 15.13 -10.77
C ALA A 136 -3.37 15.72 -9.82
N ALA A 137 -4.58 15.15 -9.79
CA ALA A 137 -5.63 15.58 -8.86
C ALA A 137 -5.29 15.23 -7.40
N ASP A 138 -4.77 14.03 -7.15
CA ASP A 138 -4.31 13.63 -5.82
C ASP A 138 -3.14 14.51 -5.34
N LEU A 139 -2.19 14.83 -6.22
CA LEU A 139 -1.08 15.74 -5.89
C LEU A 139 -1.58 17.14 -5.51
N ARG A 140 -2.58 17.69 -6.22
CA ARG A 140 -3.18 18.98 -5.83
C ARG A 140 -3.86 18.91 -4.46
N ARG A 141 -4.66 17.86 -4.22
CA ARG A 141 -5.36 17.67 -2.94
C ARG A 141 -4.36 17.54 -1.78
N LEU A 142 -3.40 16.64 -1.91
CA LEU A 142 -2.39 16.39 -0.88
C LEU A 142 -1.45 17.59 -0.70
N GLY A 143 -1.13 18.32 -1.76
CA GLY A 143 -0.35 19.55 -1.68
C GLY A 143 -1.07 20.66 -0.91
N ALA A 144 -2.38 20.83 -1.13
CA ALA A 144 -3.20 21.75 -0.35
C ALA A 144 -3.29 21.33 1.12
N ASP A 145 -3.46 20.03 1.38
CA ASP A 145 -3.47 19.49 2.73
C ASP A 145 -2.12 19.68 3.45
N ARG A 146 -1.00 19.45 2.76
CA ARG A 146 0.37 19.63 3.30
C ARG A 146 0.64 21.07 3.73
N LEU A 147 0.16 22.04 2.94
CA LEU A 147 0.38 23.48 3.19
C LEU A 147 -0.67 24.11 4.11
N GLY A 148 -1.74 23.37 4.44
CA GLY A 148 -2.83 23.87 5.27
C GLY A 148 -2.37 24.20 6.70
N ILE A 149 -2.60 25.44 7.12
CA ILE A 149 -2.35 25.93 8.48
C ILE A 149 -3.60 25.63 9.33
N GLY A 150 -3.68 24.45 9.93
CA GLY A 150 -4.77 24.08 10.84
C GLY A 150 -4.29 23.12 11.92
N GLN A 151 -5.01 23.05 13.05
CA GLN A 151 -4.73 22.13 14.17
C GLN A 151 -4.83 20.65 13.74
N ARG A 152 -3.82 20.16 13.03
CA ARG A 152 -3.70 18.76 12.63
C ARG A 152 -2.51 18.17 13.40
N ASN A 153 -2.70 16.97 13.93
CA ASN A 153 -1.70 16.26 14.73
C ASN A 153 -0.47 15.91 13.87
N GLU A 154 0.72 15.84 14.47
CA GLU A 154 2.00 15.50 13.83
C GLU A 154 1.94 14.19 13.02
N LEU A 155 1.23 13.18 13.53
CA LEU A 155 0.99 11.92 12.83
C LEU A 155 0.24 12.11 11.51
N TRP A 156 -0.71 13.05 11.47
CA TRP A 156 -1.45 13.36 10.26
C TRP A 156 -0.55 14.05 9.23
N HIS A 157 0.30 15.00 9.66
CA HIS A 157 1.28 15.65 8.80
C HIS A 157 2.23 14.62 8.17
N THR A 158 2.78 13.71 8.99
CA THR A 158 3.65 12.62 8.52
C THR A 158 2.94 11.73 7.49
N ALA A 159 1.66 11.39 7.72
CA ALA A 159 0.89 10.57 6.82
C ALA A 159 0.63 11.27 5.47
N VAL A 160 0.33 12.57 5.48
CA VAL A 160 0.12 13.36 4.26
C VAL A 160 1.40 13.54 3.47
N GLU A 161 2.53 13.80 4.14
CA GLU A 161 3.83 13.88 3.46
C GLU A 161 4.20 12.56 2.79
N HIS A 162 4.02 11.43 3.50
CA HIS A 162 4.28 10.13 2.92
C HIS A 162 3.36 9.84 1.71
N ALA A 163 2.06 10.13 1.83
CA ALA A 163 1.12 9.96 0.72
C ALA A 163 1.48 10.87 -0.48
N TYR A 164 1.97 12.08 -0.21
CA TYR A 164 2.43 13.01 -1.24
C TYR A 164 3.64 12.46 -1.99
N ASP A 165 4.64 11.95 -1.27
CA ASP A 165 5.85 11.38 -1.87
C ASP A 165 5.52 10.16 -2.74
N VAL A 166 4.63 9.28 -2.29
CA VAL A 166 4.16 8.14 -3.10
C VAL A 166 3.53 8.63 -4.41
N LYS A 167 2.73 9.69 -4.38
CA LYS A 167 2.12 10.25 -5.59
C LYS A 167 3.12 10.95 -6.50
N LEU A 168 4.17 11.56 -5.96
CA LEU A 168 5.27 12.09 -6.77
C LEU A 168 6.02 10.95 -7.48
N GLN A 169 6.28 9.84 -6.81
CA GLN A 169 6.92 8.67 -7.43
C GLN A 169 6.06 8.09 -8.56
N GLU A 170 4.75 7.94 -8.34
CA GLU A 170 3.82 7.50 -9.40
C GLU A 170 3.86 8.42 -10.62
N ALA A 171 3.85 9.75 -10.40
CA ALA A 171 3.96 10.74 -11.47
C ALA A 171 5.31 10.66 -12.21
N CYS A 172 6.41 10.48 -11.46
CA CYS A 172 7.75 10.33 -12.03
C CYS A 172 7.85 9.07 -12.89
N ARG A 173 7.34 7.94 -12.41
CA ARG A 173 7.31 6.68 -13.18
C ARG A 173 6.50 6.82 -14.47
N ALA A 174 5.35 7.49 -14.41
CA ALA A 174 4.52 7.73 -15.59
C ALA A 174 5.19 8.61 -16.65
N LEU A 175 6.07 9.55 -16.23
CA LEU A 175 6.76 10.49 -17.11
C LEU A 175 8.23 10.12 -17.40
N GLY A 176 8.74 9.02 -16.83
CA GLY A 176 10.14 8.61 -16.97
C GLY A 176 11.14 9.57 -16.29
N ILE A 177 10.73 10.29 -15.25
CA ILE A 177 11.60 11.21 -14.50
C ILE A 177 12.34 10.43 -13.42
N ALA A 178 13.67 10.54 -13.37
CA ALA A 178 14.47 9.97 -12.28
C ALA A 178 14.21 10.69 -10.94
N GLU A 179 14.10 9.93 -9.86
CA GLU A 179 13.79 10.37 -8.48
C GLU A 179 14.56 9.54 -7.44
N HIS A 180 14.85 10.14 -6.29
CA HIS A 180 15.57 9.50 -5.17
C HIS A 180 14.89 9.74 -3.81
N LEU A 181 13.57 9.89 -3.77
CA LEU A 181 12.83 10.26 -2.55
C LEU A 181 12.98 9.23 -1.42
N GLU A 182 13.13 7.95 -1.76
CA GLU A 182 13.29 6.88 -0.75
C GLU A 182 14.66 6.85 -0.10
N GLU A 183 15.69 7.27 -0.85
CA GLU A 183 17.10 7.21 -0.45
C GLU A 183 17.47 8.40 0.43
N LEU A 184 16.88 9.57 0.16
CA LEU A 184 17.16 10.82 0.85
C LEU A 184 16.36 10.93 2.15
N ALA A 185 16.86 11.72 3.11
CA ALA A 185 16.22 11.93 4.42
C ALA A 185 16.13 13.42 4.79
N ALA A 186 15.15 13.76 5.63
CA ALA A 186 14.91 15.11 6.15
C ALA A 186 15.00 16.18 5.04
N MET A 187 15.86 17.19 5.22
CA MET A 187 16.04 18.31 4.30
C MET A 187 16.35 17.88 2.86
N ASP A 188 17.18 16.84 2.68
CA ASP A 188 17.54 16.39 1.33
C ASP A 188 16.31 15.84 0.58
N ARG A 189 15.40 15.18 1.30
CA ARG A 189 14.14 14.71 0.73
C ARG A 189 13.23 15.88 0.35
N ASP A 190 13.20 16.95 1.13
CA ASP A 190 12.42 18.15 0.81
C ASP A 190 12.98 18.90 -0.41
N ILE A 191 14.31 18.97 -0.55
CA ILE A 191 14.97 19.52 -1.74
C ILE A 191 14.62 18.68 -2.98
N GLU A 192 14.70 17.35 -2.87
CA GLU A 192 14.35 16.44 -3.96
C GLU A 192 12.87 16.57 -4.35
N ARG A 193 11.98 16.72 -3.36
CA ARG A 193 10.55 16.99 -3.57
C ARG A 193 10.35 18.25 -4.41
N LEU A 194 10.99 19.37 -4.05
CA LEU A 194 10.92 20.61 -4.82
C LEU A 194 11.49 20.46 -6.25
N ARG A 195 12.60 19.72 -6.41
CA ARG A 195 13.18 19.42 -7.72
C ARG A 195 12.20 18.65 -8.60
N ILE A 196 11.53 17.64 -8.04
CA ILE A 196 10.54 16.84 -8.74
C ILE A 196 9.31 17.68 -9.08
N GLU A 197 8.76 18.43 -8.13
CA GLU A 197 7.64 19.34 -8.35
C GLU A 197 7.94 20.30 -9.53
N GLY A 198 9.15 20.87 -9.57
CA GLY A 198 9.61 21.71 -10.68
C GLY A 198 9.67 20.97 -12.03
N LYS A 199 10.17 19.73 -12.07
CA LYS A 199 10.18 18.92 -13.29
C LYS A 199 8.77 18.55 -13.76
N LEU A 200 7.86 18.24 -12.84
CA LEU A 200 6.46 17.97 -13.15
C LEU A 200 5.79 19.21 -13.73
N ILE A 201 6.01 20.39 -13.15
CA ILE A 201 5.48 21.65 -13.68
C ILE A 201 6.05 21.94 -15.08
N ALA A 202 7.34 21.70 -15.31
CA ALA A 202 7.96 21.84 -16.63
C ALA A 202 7.38 20.85 -17.67
N ALA A 203 6.93 19.67 -17.23
CA ALA A 203 6.19 18.71 -18.04
C ALA A 203 4.71 19.07 -18.24
N GLY A 204 4.25 20.20 -17.69
CA GLY A 204 2.88 20.71 -17.84
C GLY A 204 1.91 20.31 -16.72
N VAL A 205 2.39 19.68 -15.64
CA VAL A 205 1.55 19.26 -14.52
C VAL A 205 1.23 20.46 -13.61
N LYS A 206 -0.06 20.71 -13.38
CA LYS A 206 -0.52 21.74 -12.44
C LYS A 206 -0.62 21.16 -11.03
N LEU A 207 0.29 21.59 -10.15
CA LEU A 207 0.36 21.18 -8.74
C LEU A 207 -0.35 22.13 -7.78
N ARG A 208 -0.80 23.30 -8.27
CA ARG A 208 -1.58 24.31 -7.54
C ARG A 208 -2.71 24.81 -8.43
#